data_AF-A0A4Y8VVJ6-F1
#
_entry.id   AF-A0A4Y8VVJ6-F1
#
_cell.length_a   1.000
_cell.length_b   1.000
_cell.length_c   1.000
_cell.angle_alpha   90.00
_cell.angle_beta   90.00
_cell.angle_gamma   90.00
#
_symmetry.space_group_name_H-M   'P 1'
#
loop_
_entity.id
_entity.type
_entity.pdbx_description
1 polymer ?
#
loop_
_entity_poly.entity_id
_entity_poly.type
_entity_poly.pdbx_seq_one_letter_code
_entity_poly.pdbx_strand_id
1 'polypeptide(L)'
;MEYTALCKNPYLSTPFYVPKESKVFQCKEDGSRKEARMLYLVFKAANAPEDAEWEDDPMPGEILVGVLDDDDEVIEPAKAVFLGMDLEDFIEVTDEDENTITFDLFWRHGDVKVEKAEKTRDGFVCKKEDFGDEGLLVTLTPKKEGAPVTMRLQIPYLGFSLYDKSGNKMHGDVEIPHEKVDDYRYEFVGDDSNDRFSLHLDNDRFIYMCVLRQHEGKLVVRDQRDRLSVVDELPSEGKLSELMMNAHEALIKNKNYRWRITLGGSTMDEGSGEEFVLEPTVLGNYAYEQFRKADGKMDELGGHLISLEQKYAFQWFWLNDEDWRHDDPMFEMFMKQLLAFSYINQKPIQGDQLQARNNKRKIRRCAKMILAHRAGELNLWDEEEEARKEILRLFSTFHKEFTEELEKGDAE
;
A
#
# COMPACT_ATOMS: atom_id res chain seq x y z
N MET A 1 15.17 -17.47 21.91
CA MET A 1 14.53 -16.24 22.40
C MET A 1 14.28 -15.29 21.23
N GLU A 2 13.22 -14.47 21.27
CA GLU A 2 12.99 -13.36 20.32
C GLU A 2 12.88 -12.03 21.07
N TYR A 3 13.16 -10.90 20.41
CA TYR A 3 12.86 -9.58 20.97
C TYR A 3 12.22 -8.65 19.94
N THR A 4 11.32 -7.77 20.40
CA THR A 4 10.77 -6.69 19.57
C THR A 4 11.67 -5.47 19.68
N ALA A 5 12.33 -5.11 18.59
CA ALA A 5 12.98 -3.81 18.50
C ALA A 5 11.91 -2.73 18.29
N LEU A 6 11.83 -1.79 19.22
CA LEU A 6 10.83 -0.72 19.20
C LEU A 6 11.36 0.60 18.64
N CYS A 7 12.66 0.85 18.72
CA CYS A 7 13.28 2.04 18.12
C CYS A 7 13.74 1.74 16.69
N LYS A 8 12.88 2.04 15.72
CA LYS A 8 13.27 2.15 14.31
C LYS A 8 13.69 3.58 14.05
N ASN A 9 14.96 3.82 13.74
CA ASN A 9 15.39 5.08 13.15
C ASN A 9 15.35 4.93 11.63
N PRO A 10 14.75 5.87 10.89
CA PRO A 10 14.55 5.74 9.45
C PRO A 10 15.87 5.67 8.66
N TYR A 11 16.98 6.07 9.26
CA TYR A 11 18.32 6.02 8.66
C TYR A 11 19.14 4.78 9.04
N LEU A 12 18.64 3.89 9.91
CA LEU A 12 19.38 2.70 10.35
C LEU A 12 18.57 1.44 10.11
N SER A 13 19.13 0.50 9.34
CA SER A 13 18.47 -0.78 9.05
C SER A 13 18.49 -1.74 10.24
N THR A 14 19.44 -1.55 11.16
CA THR A 14 19.67 -2.47 12.28
C THR A 14 18.74 -2.13 13.44
N PRO A 15 17.93 -3.08 13.91
CA PRO A 15 17.13 -2.90 15.12
C PRO A 15 18.01 -2.85 16.38
N PHE A 16 17.72 -1.93 17.30
CA PHE A 16 18.43 -1.80 18.58
C PHE A 16 17.60 -2.30 19.76
N TYR A 17 18.27 -2.93 20.71
CA TYR A 17 17.71 -3.20 22.03
C TYR A 17 17.70 -1.90 22.83
N VAL A 18 16.52 -1.53 23.33
CA VAL A 18 16.34 -0.37 24.21
C VAL A 18 15.73 -0.86 25.51
N PRO A 19 16.47 -0.76 26.64
CA PRO A 19 15.95 -1.13 27.94
C PRO A 19 14.62 -0.44 28.23
N LYS A 20 13.66 -1.17 28.82
CA LYS A 20 12.29 -0.71 29.14
C LYS A 20 11.32 -0.59 27.97
N GLU A 21 11.81 -0.51 26.75
CA GLU A 21 10.95 -0.46 25.56
C GLU A 21 10.88 -1.82 24.88
N SER A 22 12.03 -2.45 24.65
CA SER A 22 12.10 -3.76 23.97
C SER A 22 11.44 -4.86 24.81
N LYS A 23 10.55 -5.64 24.19
CA LYS A 23 9.97 -6.85 24.80
C LYS A 23 10.74 -8.07 24.35
N VAL A 24 10.92 -9.02 25.27
CA VAL A 24 11.69 -10.24 25.03
C VAL A 24 10.75 -11.43 25.26
N PHE A 25 10.79 -12.43 24.39
CA PHE A 25 9.88 -13.58 24.39
C PHE A 25 10.64 -14.90 24.44
N GLN A 26 10.23 -15.77 25.36
CA GLN A 26 10.55 -17.19 25.34
C GLN A 26 9.64 -17.87 24.32
N CYS A 27 10.24 -18.49 23.30
CA CYS A 27 9.53 -19.21 22.24
C CYS A 27 9.80 -20.71 22.39
N LYS A 28 8.76 -21.53 22.29
CA LYS A 28 8.86 -23.00 22.29
C LYS A 28 8.68 -23.56 20.89
N GLU A 29 9.16 -24.78 20.65
CA GLU A 29 9.04 -25.47 19.35
C GLU A 29 7.59 -25.66 18.89
N ASP A 30 6.64 -25.71 19.84
CA ASP A 30 5.20 -25.81 19.55
C ASP A 30 4.57 -24.49 19.04
N GLY A 31 5.37 -23.44 18.88
CA GLY A 31 4.94 -22.12 18.44
C GLY A 31 4.35 -21.25 19.55
N SER A 32 4.29 -21.73 20.80
CA SER A 32 3.89 -20.91 21.93
C SER A 32 4.99 -19.88 22.27
N ARG A 33 4.55 -18.67 22.64
CA ARG A 33 5.44 -17.58 23.05
C ARG A 33 4.97 -16.94 24.35
N LYS A 34 5.91 -16.65 25.26
CA LYS A 34 5.66 -16.03 26.56
C LYS A 34 6.59 -14.83 26.73
N GLU A 35 6.02 -13.68 27.07
CA GLU A 35 6.81 -12.47 27.36
C GLU A 35 7.62 -12.68 28.65
N ALA A 36 8.94 -12.53 28.54
CA ALA A 36 9.87 -12.54 29.66
C ALA A 36 9.79 -11.20 30.40
N ARG A 37 9.81 -11.24 31.73
CA ARG A 37 9.87 -10.01 32.53
C ARG A 37 11.29 -9.47 32.49
N MET A 38 11.44 -8.16 32.28
CA MET A 38 12.75 -7.51 32.22
C MET A 38 13.65 -7.77 33.44
N LEU A 39 13.07 -7.92 34.63
CA LEU A 39 13.83 -8.19 35.86
C LEU A 39 14.60 -9.52 35.82
N TYR A 40 14.21 -10.44 34.94
CA TYR A 40 14.87 -11.73 34.77
C TYR A 40 15.77 -11.77 33.53
N LEU A 41 15.96 -10.65 32.83
CA LEU A 41 16.85 -10.61 31.68
C LEU A 41 18.29 -10.49 32.16
N VAL A 42 19.15 -11.28 31.54
CA VAL A 42 20.60 -11.24 31.75
C VAL A 42 21.30 -11.09 30.41
N PHE A 43 22.47 -10.47 30.45
CA PHE A 43 23.18 -10.01 29.27
C PHE A 43 24.61 -10.52 29.25
N LYS A 44 25.12 -10.73 28.05
CA LYS A 44 26.50 -11.13 27.82
C LYS A 44 26.98 -10.56 26.50
N ALA A 45 28.26 -10.18 26.39
CA ALA A 45 28.79 -9.74 25.11
C ALA A 45 28.76 -10.89 24.10
N ALA A 46 28.34 -10.63 22.86
CA ALA A 46 28.15 -11.68 21.86
C ALA A 46 29.45 -12.39 21.45
N ASN A 47 30.60 -11.76 21.67
CA ASN A 47 31.93 -12.31 21.43
C ASN A 47 32.59 -12.88 22.71
N ALA A 48 31.89 -12.88 23.84
CA ALA A 48 32.44 -13.42 25.08
C ALA A 48 32.60 -14.95 24.99
N PRO A 49 33.61 -15.54 25.66
CA PRO A 49 33.74 -16.99 25.80
C PRO A 49 32.46 -17.63 26.33
N GLU A 50 32.18 -18.88 25.98
CA GLU A 50 30.94 -19.58 26.37
C GLU A 50 30.75 -19.65 27.89
N ASP A 51 31.84 -19.73 28.64
CA ASP A 51 31.91 -19.79 30.11
C ASP A 51 31.93 -18.44 30.83
N ALA A 52 31.98 -17.31 30.10
CA ALA A 52 31.90 -16.00 30.74
C ALA A 52 30.56 -15.79 31.48
N GLU A 53 30.64 -15.09 32.61
CA GLU A 53 29.49 -14.78 33.46
C GLU A 53 28.47 -13.89 32.73
N TRP A 54 27.21 -14.06 33.10
CA TRP A 54 26.11 -13.21 32.66
C TRP A 54 25.97 -12.01 33.60
N GLU A 55 25.66 -10.86 33.04
CA GLU A 55 25.52 -9.58 33.74
C GLU A 55 24.06 -9.16 33.80
N ASP A 56 23.67 -8.43 34.85
CA ASP A 56 22.30 -7.91 35.01
C ASP A 56 22.01 -6.71 34.08
N ASP A 57 23.05 -5.98 33.69
CA ASP A 57 22.95 -4.78 32.85
C ASP A 57 23.53 -5.04 31.45
N PRO A 58 22.89 -4.53 30.38
CA PRO A 58 23.41 -4.67 29.03
C PRO A 58 24.66 -3.79 28.83
N MET A 59 25.62 -4.32 28.08
CA MET A 59 26.86 -3.66 27.71
C MET A 59 26.78 -3.08 26.30
N PRO A 60 27.29 -1.86 26.03
CA PRO A 60 27.26 -1.29 24.69
C PRO A 60 27.99 -2.20 23.68
N GLY A 61 27.34 -2.52 22.57
CA GLY A 61 27.86 -3.42 21.53
C GLY A 61 26.86 -4.49 21.09
N GLU A 62 27.36 -5.54 20.44
CA GLU A 62 26.59 -6.76 20.21
C GLU A 62 26.47 -7.56 21.51
N ILE A 63 25.23 -7.89 21.88
CA ILE A 63 24.91 -8.59 23.12
C ILE A 63 24.08 -9.84 22.84
N LEU A 64 24.15 -10.78 23.76
CA LEU A 64 23.22 -11.88 23.94
C LEU A 64 22.27 -11.51 25.08
N VAL A 65 20.99 -11.75 24.88
CA VAL A 65 19.93 -11.53 25.86
C VAL A 65 19.35 -12.88 26.26
N GLY A 66 19.58 -13.27 27.51
CA GLY A 66 19.05 -14.49 28.13
C GLY A 66 17.93 -14.17 29.14
N VAL A 67 17.30 -15.22 29.65
CA VAL A 67 16.34 -15.14 30.76
C VAL A 67 16.80 -16.07 31.86
N LEU A 68 16.81 -15.58 33.10
CA LEU A 68 16.88 -16.40 34.30
C LEU A 68 15.55 -17.13 34.46
N ASP A 69 15.55 -18.44 34.26
CA ASP A 69 14.40 -19.31 34.56
C ASP A 69 14.83 -20.38 35.58
N ASP A 70 13.88 -20.81 36.40
CA ASP A 70 14.10 -21.83 37.46
C ASP A 70 14.03 -23.26 36.89
N ASP A 71 13.55 -23.41 35.65
CA ASP A 71 13.49 -24.67 34.94
C ASP A 71 14.88 -24.98 34.32
N ASP A 72 15.40 -26.19 34.51
CA ASP A 72 16.67 -26.71 33.92
C ASP A 72 16.66 -26.76 32.36
N GLU A 73 15.75 -26.01 31.71
CA GLU A 73 15.59 -25.90 30.27
C GLU A 73 16.66 -24.94 29.70
N VAL A 74 17.50 -25.46 28.81
CA VAL A 74 18.52 -24.66 28.12
C VAL A 74 17.83 -23.83 27.03
N ILE A 75 17.65 -22.53 27.27
CA ILE A 75 17.03 -21.60 26.33
C ILE A 75 18.11 -20.87 25.51
N GLU A 76 18.01 -20.93 24.18
CA GLU A 76 18.93 -20.19 23.30
C GLU A 76 18.72 -18.66 23.42
N PRO A 77 19.76 -17.87 23.75
CA PRO A 77 19.65 -16.43 23.93
C PRO A 77 19.42 -15.68 22.62
N ALA A 78 18.82 -14.50 22.69
CA ALA A 78 18.63 -13.65 21.52
C ALA A 78 19.87 -12.78 21.28
N LYS A 79 20.34 -12.70 20.03
CA LYS A 79 21.38 -11.74 19.65
C LYS A 79 20.75 -10.37 19.39
N ALA A 80 21.33 -9.32 19.96
CA ALA A 80 20.86 -7.94 19.80
C ALA A 80 22.04 -6.94 19.76
N VAL A 81 21.75 -5.69 19.43
CA VAL A 81 22.70 -4.57 19.53
C VAL A 81 22.19 -3.55 20.53
N PHE A 82 23.03 -3.19 21.51
CA PHE A 82 22.73 -2.13 22.47
C PHE A 82 23.69 -0.96 22.28
N LEU A 83 23.16 0.23 21.98
CA LEU A 83 23.99 1.43 21.80
C LEU A 83 24.45 2.03 23.13
N GLY A 84 23.72 1.79 24.21
CA GLY A 84 23.98 2.42 25.49
C GLY A 84 23.77 3.94 25.48
N MET A 85 22.91 4.45 24.61
CA MET A 85 22.41 5.83 24.52
C MET A 85 21.13 5.85 23.67
N ASP A 86 20.39 6.96 23.72
CA ASP A 86 19.16 7.11 22.94
C ASP A 86 19.48 7.25 21.46
N LEU A 87 18.57 6.76 20.62
CA LEU A 87 18.78 6.69 19.17
C LEU A 87 18.79 8.09 18.53
N GLU A 88 18.03 9.03 19.10
CA GLU A 88 17.98 10.44 18.70
C GLU A 88 19.29 11.18 19.02
N ASP A 89 19.99 10.80 20.10
CA ASP A 89 21.30 11.37 20.44
C ASP A 89 22.45 10.76 19.61
N PHE A 90 22.20 9.61 18.97
CA PHE A 90 23.22 8.86 18.24
C PHE A 90 23.38 9.33 16.80
N ILE A 91 22.26 9.67 16.13
CA ILE A 91 22.23 10.00 14.71
C ILE A 91 21.28 11.17 14.44
N GLU A 92 21.81 12.20 13.78
CA GLU A 92 21.06 13.35 13.29
C GLU A 92 21.49 13.71 11.86
N VAL A 93 20.57 14.23 11.06
CA VAL A 93 20.90 14.83 9.75
C VAL A 93 21.12 16.32 9.97
N THR A 94 22.35 16.78 9.73
CA THR A 94 22.74 18.19 9.97
C THR A 94 22.66 19.05 8.70
N ASP A 95 22.76 18.44 7.53
CA ASP A 95 22.63 19.10 6.23
C ASP A 95 22.23 18.11 5.14
N GLU A 96 21.47 18.57 4.14
CA GLU A 96 21.04 17.75 3.00
C GLU A 96 20.86 18.61 1.74
N ASP A 97 21.44 18.16 0.62
CA ASP A 97 21.23 18.76 -0.70
C ASP A 97 20.83 17.72 -1.75
N GLU A 98 20.85 18.07 -3.04
CA GLU A 98 20.45 17.16 -4.13
C GLU A 98 21.37 15.93 -4.26
N ASN A 99 22.65 16.03 -3.89
CA ASN A 99 23.67 15.02 -4.16
C ASN A 99 24.23 14.37 -2.88
N THR A 100 24.11 15.02 -1.74
CA THR A 100 24.75 14.64 -0.48
C THR A 100 23.80 14.78 0.70
N ILE A 101 24.11 14.04 1.75
CA ILE A 101 23.46 14.10 3.06
C ILE A 101 24.56 14.01 4.12
N THR A 102 24.50 14.86 5.13
CA THR A 102 25.48 14.92 6.22
C THR A 102 24.84 14.39 7.49
N PHE A 103 25.45 13.33 8.04
CA PHE A 103 25.01 12.72 9.29
C PHE A 103 25.96 13.10 10.42
N ASP A 104 25.45 13.71 11.49
CA ASP A 104 26.17 13.73 12.76
C ASP A 104 25.91 12.41 13.48
N LEU A 105 26.95 11.58 13.54
CA LEU A 105 26.93 10.28 14.19
C LEU A 105 27.87 10.30 15.37
N PHE A 106 27.30 10.28 16.57
CA PHE A 106 28.04 10.34 17.81
C PHE A 106 27.77 9.12 18.68
N TRP A 107 28.84 8.40 19.01
CA TRP A 107 28.76 7.29 19.96
C TRP A 107 29.68 7.52 21.15
N ARG A 108 29.09 7.76 22.33
CA ARG A 108 29.86 8.11 23.54
C ARG A 108 30.87 7.03 23.97
N HIS A 109 30.64 5.77 23.59
CA HIS A 109 31.43 4.61 24.02
C HIS A 109 32.55 4.23 23.06
N GLY A 110 32.68 4.90 21.91
CA GLY A 110 33.56 4.44 20.83
C GLY A 110 33.87 5.49 19.78
N ASP A 111 34.43 5.00 18.68
CA ASP A 111 34.62 5.73 17.43
C ASP A 111 33.61 5.24 16.39
N VAL A 112 33.10 6.17 15.59
CA VAL A 112 32.22 5.90 14.45
C VAL A 112 33.01 6.05 13.16
N LYS A 113 32.82 5.11 12.24
CA LYS A 113 33.29 5.22 10.86
C LYS A 113 32.15 4.89 9.91
N VAL A 114 31.95 5.73 8.90
CA VAL A 114 31.00 5.51 7.81
C VAL A 114 31.76 5.19 6.53
N GLU A 115 31.37 4.14 5.84
CA GLU A 115 31.96 3.73 4.56
C GLU A 115 31.74 4.80 3.49
N LYS A 116 32.76 5.07 2.67
CA LYS A 116 32.76 6.06 1.57
C LYS A 116 32.43 7.51 1.94
N ALA A 117 32.17 7.81 3.21
CA ALA A 117 31.86 9.16 3.67
C ALA A 117 33.13 9.96 4.04
N GLU A 118 33.07 11.27 3.81
CA GLU A 118 34.09 12.21 4.29
C GLU A 118 33.70 12.72 5.68
N LYS A 119 34.56 12.51 6.69
CA LYS A 119 34.34 13.06 8.03
C LYS A 119 34.75 14.53 8.08
N THR A 120 33.79 15.41 8.34
CA THR A 120 34.00 16.86 8.50
C THR A 120 33.77 17.28 9.95
N ARG A 121 33.77 18.59 10.23
CA ARG A 121 33.42 19.11 11.56
C ARG A 121 31.92 18.98 11.88
N ASP A 122 31.09 18.99 10.84
CA ASP A 122 29.63 19.07 10.93
C ASP A 122 28.96 17.68 10.76
N GLY A 123 29.78 16.63 10.54
CA GLY A 123 29.33 15.24 10.42
C GLY A 123 30.03 14.46 9.31
N PHE A 124 29.48 13.29 8.98
CA PHE A 124 29.89 12.43 7.86
C PHE A 124 29.11 12.81 6.60
N VAL A 125 29.80 13.41 5.63
CA VAL A 125 29.22 13.77 4.33
C VAL A 125 29.18 12.52 3.46
N CYS A 126 27.97 12.06 3.15
CA CYS A 126 27.69 10.87 2.37
C CYS A 126 27.09 11.28 1.01
N LYS A 127 27.61 10.74 -0.09
CA LYS A 127 26.97 10.96 -1.40
C LYS A 127 25.77 10.03 -1.55
N LYS A 128 24.65 10.56 -2.04
CA LYS A 128 23.41 9.79 -2.22
C LYS A 128 23.59 8.62 -3.21
N GLU A 129 24.47 8.78 -4.21
CA GLU A 129 24.81 7.73 -5.18
C GLU A 129 25.54 6.52 -4.56
N ASP A 130 26.20 6.70 -3.41
CA ASP A 130 27.03 5.64 -2.80
C ASP A 130 26.23 4.65 -1.96
N PHE A 131 24.99 4.97 -1.59
CA PHE A 131 24.15 4.14 -0.71
C PHE A 131 23.73 2.82 -1.37
N GLY A 132 23.39 2.83 -2.67
CA GLY A 132 22.80 1.67 -3.33
C GLY A 132 21.58 1.10 -2.58
N ASP A 133 21.28 -0.19 -2.79
CA ASP A 133 20.15 -0.85 -2.14
C ASP A 133 20.43 -1.26 -0.68
N GLU A 134 21.69 -1.58 -0.35
CA GLU A 134 22.07 -2.05 0.99
C GLU A 134 22.38 -0.93 2.00
N GLY A 135 22.62 0.30 1.52
CA GLY A 135 23.10 1.41 2.35
C GLY A 135 24.61 1.37 2.63
N LEU A 136 25.11 2.40 3.32
CA LEU A 136 26.52 2.53 3.70
C LEU A 136 26.83 1.77 4.98
N LEU A 137 27.94 1.05 5.03
CA LEU A 137 28.37 0.39 6.26
C LEU A 137 28.83 1.40 7.30
N VAL A 138 28.27 1.34 8.50
CA VAL A 138 28.74 2.05 9.68
C VAL A 138 29.40 1.06 10.61
N THR A 139 30.62 1.38 11.05
CA THR A 139 31.38 0.59 12.02
C THR A 139 31.53 1.39 13.30
N LEU A 140 31.04 0.82 14.40
CA LEU A 140 31.22 1.33 15.76
C LEU A 140 32.35 0.55 16.42
N THR A 141 33.42 1.23 16.82
CA THR A 141 34.58 0.61 17.49
C THR A 141 34.63 1.06 18.95
N PRO A 142 34.43 0.17 19.93
CA PRO A 142 34.46 0.55 21.34
C PRO A 142 35.83 1.13 21.76
N LYS A 143 35.86 2.10 22.68
CA LYS A 143 37.13 2.65 23.24
C LYS A 143 37.85 1.67 24.17
N LYS A 144 37.09 0.81 24.84
CA LYS A 144 37.60 -0.27 25.70
C LYS A 144 37.61 -1.57 24.91
N GLU A 145 38.20 -2.64 25.45
CA GLU A 145 38.13 -3.96 24.84
C GLU A 145 36.69 -4.33 24.49
N GLY A 146 36.46 -4.73 23.24
CA GLY A 146 35.14 -5.05 22.70
C GLY A 146 35.20 -5.24 21.18
N ALA A 147 34.31 -6.06 20.63
CA ALA A 147 34.22 -6.27 19.18
C ALA A 147 33.59 -5.04 18.50
N PRO A 148 34.08 -4.64 17.31
CA PRO A 148 33.38 -3.66 16.50
C PRO A 148 31.98 -4.15 16.13
N VAL A 149 31.03 -3.24 16.11
CA VAL A 149 29.66 -3.50 15.65
C VAL A 149 29.45 -2.85 14.30
N THR A 150 28.84 -3.57 13.38
CA THR A 150 28.48 -3.04 12.06
C THR A 150 26.98 -2.88 11.91
N MET A 151 26.55 -1.80 11.26
CA MET A 151 25.17 -1.55 10.86
C MET A 151 25.13 -0.88 9.49
N ARG A 152 23.96 -0.80 8.85
CA ARG A 152 23.80 -0.05 7.60
C ARG A 152 23.10 1.28 7.86
N LEU A 153 23.76 2.35 7.43
CA LEU A 153 23.17 3.66 7.26
C LEU A 153 22.43 3.68 5.93
N GLN A 154 21.16 4.03 5.98
CA GLN A 154 20.30 4.12 4.82
C GLN A 154 19.81 5.56 4.71
N ILE A 155 19.55 5.99 3.49
CA ILE A 155 18.69 7.16 3.29
C ILE A 155 17.26 6.59 3.31
N PRO A 156 16.43 6.90 4.32
CA PRO A 156 15.02 6.60 4.24
C PRO A 156 14.53 7.24 2.96
N TYR A 157 13.74 6.48 2.21
CA TYR A 157 13.26 7.01 0.95
C TYR A 157 12.31 8.17 1.27
N LEU A 158 12.83 9.39 1.24
CA LEU A 158 12.08 10.61 1.39
C LEU A 158 11.21 10.74 0.16
N GLY A 159 9.94 10.42 0.33
CA GLY A 159 8.96 10.37 -0.73
C GLY A 159 8.24 9.05 -0.81
N PHE A 160 7.76 8.77 -2.01
CA PHE A 160 6.94 7.59 -2.30
C PHE A 160 7.82 6.37 -2.56
N SER A 161 7.44 5.24 -1.98
CA SER A 161 8.00 3.92 -2.26
C SER A 161 6.89 2.92 -2.57
N LEU A 162 7.19 2.01 -3.50
CA LEU A 162 6.35 0.88 -3.85
C LEU A 162 7.14 -0.40 -3.61
N TYR A 163 6.53 -1.39 -2.96
CA TYR A 163 7.14 -2.66 -2.64
C TYR A 163 6.34 -3.82 -3.23
N ASP A 164 7.05 -4.84 -3.72
CA ASP A 164 6.46 -6.12 -4.09
C ASP A 164 6.20 -7.02 -2.86
N LYS A 165 5.62 -8.19 -3.11
CA LYS A 165 5.32 -9.20 -2.07
C LYS A 165 6.53 -9.70 -1.28
N SER A 166 7.73 -9.58 -1.86
CA SER A 166 8.98 -10.02 -1.27
C SER A 166 9.69 -8.89 -0.51
N GLY A 167 9.10 -7.69 -0.50
CA GLY A 167 9.66 -6.50 0.15
C GLY A 167 10.67 -5.76 -0.72
N ASN A 168 10.81 -6.10 -2.00
CA ASN A 168 11.71 -5.39 -2.91
C ASN A 168 11.08 -4.09 -3.37
N LYS A 169 11.89 -3.03 -3.49
CA LYS A 169 11.44 -1.75 -4.05
C LYS A 169 11.23 -1.83 -5.55
N MET A 170 10.12 -1.25 -6.00
CA MET A 170 9.71 -1.17 -7.39
C MET A 170 9.85 0.27 -7.90
N HIS A 171 10.27 0.43 -9.15
CA HIS A 171 10.45 1.74 -9.80
C HIS A 171 10.01 1.71 -11.26
N GLY A 172 9.60 2.87 -11.78
CA GLY A 172 9.28 3.03 -13.20
C GLY A 172 7.96 2.37 -13.59
N ASP A 173 7.96 1.66 -14.72
CA ASP A 173 6.77 1.02 -15.27
C ASP A 173 6.59 -0.37 -14.64
N VAL A 174 5.42 -0.62 -14.06
CA VAL A 174 5.11 -1.80 -13.26
C VAL A 174 3.77 -2.37 -13.74
N GLU A 175 3.78 -3.62 -14.16
CA GLU A 175 2.59 -4.36 -14.55
C GLU A 175 2.25 -5.39 -13.47
N ILE A 176 1.02 -5.34 -12.95
CA ILE A 176 0.59 -6.15 -11.80
C ILE A 176 -0.68 -6.90 -12.17
N PRO A 177 -0.73 -8.23 -11.96
CA PRO A 177 -1.97 -8.99 -12.07
C PRO A 177 -3.06 -8.40 -11.16
N HIS A 178 -4.28 -8.17 -11.64
CA HIS A 178 -5.33 -7.52 -10.85
C HIS A 178 -5.60 -8.28 -9.54
N GLU A 179 -5.54 -9.61 -9.56
CA GLU A 179 -5.73 -10.45 -8.37
C GLU A 179 -4.58 -10.38 -7.34
N LYS A 180 -3.45 -9.76 -7.71
CA LYS A 180 -2.23 -9.66 -6.88
C LYS A 180 -1.94 -8.25 -6.40
N VAL A 181 -2.78 -7.26 -6.71
CA VAL A 181 -2.56 -5.86 -6.31
C VAL A 181 -2.41 -5.72 -4.79
N ASP A 182 -3.10 -6.55 -4.01
CA ASP A 182 -3.06 -6.58 -2.55
C ASP A 182 -1.74 -7.12 -1.97
N ASP A 183 -0.94 -7.82 -2.79
CA ASP A 183 0.39 -8.30 -2.40
C ASP A 183 1.43 -7.17 -2.44
N TYR A 184 1.10 -6.03 -3.06
CA TYR A 184 1.96 -4.86 -3.16
C TYR A 184 1.62 -3.83 -2.08
N ARG A 185 2.66 -3.18 -1.56
CA ARG A 185 2.53 -2.20 -0.48
C ARG A 185 3.14 -0.87 -0.90
N TYR A 186 2.48 0.23 -0.57
CA TYR A 186 3.07 1.57 -0.68
C TYR A 186 3.48 2.09 0.69
N GLU A 187 4.43 3.02 0.67
CA GLU A 187 4.86 3.78 1.84
C GLU A 187 5.21 5.21 1.38
N PHE A 188 4.81 6.20 2.15
CA PHE A 188 5.20 7.58 1.96
C PHE A 188 5.79 8.15 3.25
N VAL A 189 7.08 8.48 3.20
CA VAL A 189 7.79 9.16 4.28
C VAL A 189 8.11 10.57 3.81
N GLY A 190 7.60 11.58 4.50
CA GLY A 190 7.75 12.99 4.11
C GLY A 190 8.33 13.84 5.22
N ASP A 191 8.92 14.95 4.83
CA ASP A 191 9.51 16.01 5.66
C ASP A 191 8.94 17.38 5.23
N ASP A 192 9.52 18.47 5.73
CA ASP A 192 9.12 19.84 5.35
C ASP A 192 9.40 20.15 3.87
N SER A 193 10.31 19.43 3.22
CA SER A 193 10.66 19.60 1.81
C SER A 193 9.88 18.69 0.85
N ASN A 194 9.25 17.63 1.35
CA ASN A 194 8.58 16.56 0.61
C ASN A 194 7.37 16.01 1.37
N ASP A 195 6.39 16.88 1.62
CA ASP A 195 5.16 16.53 2.33
C ASP A 195 4.05 15.98 1.42
N ARG A 196 4.28 15.81 0.11
CA ARG A 196 3.21 15.46 -0.84
C ARG A 196 3.67 14.75 -2.11
N PHE A 197 2.74 14.08 -2.76
CA PHE A 197 2.91 13.55 -4.12
C PHE A 197 1.62 13.70 -4.95
N SER A 198 1.76 13.66 -6.27
CA SER A 198 0.62 13.65 -7.19
C SER A 198 0.26 12.21 -7.58
N LEU A 199 -1.03 11.92 -7.55
CA LEU A 199 -1.60 10.62 -7.92
C LEU A 199 -2.54 10.81 -9.09
N HIS A 200 -2.18 10.27 -10.24
CA HIS A 200 -3.00 10.30 -11.45
C HIS A 200 -3.60 8.92 -11.66
N LEU A 201 -4.91 8.81 -11.83
CA LEU A 201 -5.59 7.53 -12.00
C LEU A 201 -6.34 7.48 -13.33
N ASP A 202 -6.35 6.30 -13.95
CA ASP A 202 -7.05 5.96 -15.20
C ASP A 202 -6.85 7.01 -16.30
N ASN A 203 -5.61 7.15 -16.81
CA ASN A 203 -5.25 8.10 -17.86
C ASN A 203 -5.66 9.55 -17.56
N ASP A 204 -5.23 10.06 -16.41
CA ASP A 204 -5.53 11.43 -15.95
C ASP A 204 -7.04 11.71 -15.79
N ARG A 205 -7.89 10.69 -15.70
CA ARG A 205 -9.31 10.87 -15.40
C ARG A 205 -9.50 11.46 -14.00
N PHE A 206 -8.71 10.98 -13.05
CA PHE A 206 -8.60 11.56 -11.72
C PHE A 206 -7.17 12.05 -11.47
N ILE A 207 -7.04 13.26 -10.92
CA ILE A 207 -5.75 13.85 -10.59
C ILE A 207 -5.83 14.36 -9.16
N TYR A 208 -5.14 13.68 -8.26
CA TYR A 208 -5.11 13.95 -6.85
C TYR A 208 -3.75 14.47 -6.37
N MET A 209 -3.76 15.19 -5.27
CA MET A 209 -2.59 15.55 -4.48
C MET A 209 -2.74 14.90 -3.11
N CYS A 210 -1.84 13.98 -2.78
CA CYS A 210 -1.78 13.31 -1.48
C CYS A 210 -0.81 14.09 -0.59
N VAL A 211 -1.29 14.66 0.51
CA VAL A 211 -0.51 15.50 1.43
C VAL A 211 -0.40 14.84 2.79
N LEU A 212 0.84 14.61 3.26
CA LEU A 212 1.14 13.97 4.53
C LEU A 212 0.84 14.89 5.72
N ARG A 213 0.13 14.35 6.70
CA ARG A 213 0.06 14.89 8.07
C ARG A 213 1.01 14.08 8.95
N GLN A 214 2.23 14.59 9.12
CA GLN A 214 3.33 13.88 9.79
C GLN A 214 2.94 13.30 11.17
N HIS A 215 2.23 14.07 12.00
CA HIS A 215 1.86 13.63 13.35
C HIS A 215 0.74 12.57 13.40
N GLU A 216 0.04 12.35 12.29
CA GLU A 216 -1.11 11.43 12.24
C GLU A 216 -0.81 10.17 11.42
N GLY A 217 0.32 10.10 10.70
CA GLY A 217 0.64 8.98 9.81
C GLY A 217 -0.38 8.81 8.69
N LYS A 218 -0.92 9.94 8.17
CA LYS A 218 -2.01 9.97 7.20
C LYS A 218 -1.72 10.86 6.01
N LEU A 219 -2.26 10.49 4.86
CA LEU A 219 -2.30 11.24 3.61
C LEU A 219 -3.69 11.81 3.39
N VAL A 220 -3.81 13.14 3.34
CA VAL A 220 -5.05 13.80 2.88
C VAL A 220 -5.04 13.84 1.36
N VAL A 221 -6.00 13.20 0.73
CA VAL A 221 -6.15 13.14 -0.72
C VAL A 221 -7.02 14.33 -1.17
N ARG A 222 -6.50 15.14 -2.07
CA ARG A 222 -7.15 16.36 -2.57
C ARG A 222 -7.32 16.34 -4.07
N ASP A 223 -8.51 16.68 -4.57
CA ASP A 223 -8.79 16.76 -6.01
C ASP A 223 -8.18 18.03 -6.63
N GLN A 224 -7.20 17.86 -7.52
CA GLN A 224 -6.55 18.98 -8.19
C GLN A 224 -7.48 19.72 -9.17
N ARG A 225 -8.53 19.06 -9.67
CA ARG A 225 -9.51 19.65 -10.58
C ARG A 225 -10.65 20.34 -9.84
N ASP A 226 -10.91 19.97 -8.59
CA ASP A 226 -11.92 20.57 -7.73
C ASP A 226 -11.32 21.44 -6.61
N ARG A 227 -10.46 22.39 -6.99
CA ARG A 227 -9.89 23.41 -6.09
C ARG A 227 -9.25 22.83 -4.83
N LEU A 228 -8.63 21.64 -4.92
CA LEU A 228 -8.00 20.93 -3.81
C LEU A 228 -8.99 20.58 -2.69
N SER A 229 -10.25 20.31 -3.02
CA SER A 229 -11.22 19.74 -2.08
C SER A 229 -10.70 18.40 -1.55
N VAL A 230 -10.92 18.14 -0.26
CA VAL A 230 -10.54 16.87 0.36
C VAL A 230 -11.53 15.82 -0.12
N VAL A 231 -11.02 14.73 -0.70
CA VAL A 231 -11.83 13.62 -1.20
C VAL A 231 -11.63 12.35 -0.38
N ASP A 232 -10.50 12.21 0.32
CA ASP A 232 -10.19 11.03 1.12
C ASP A 232 -9.07 11.29 2.16
N GLU A 233 -8.93 10.37 3.11
CA GLU A 233 -7.77 10.22 3.99
C GLU A 233 -7.27 8.77 3.96
N LEU A 234 -6.03 8.57 3.50
CA LEU A 234 -5.37 7.28 3.46
C LEU A 234 -4.29 7.19 4.58
N PRO A 235 -3.92 6.01 5.05
CA PRO A 235 -2.68 5.83 5.81
C PRO A 235 -1.45 6.31 5.02
N SER A 236 -0.33 6.63 5.70
CA SER A 236 0.94 6.90 5.02
C SER A 236 1.63 5.62 4.50
N GLU A 237 1.21 4.45 4.96
CA GLU A 237 1.62 3.14 4.45
C GLU A 237 0.41 2.20 4.36
N GLY A 238 0.31 1.40 3.30
CA GLY A 238 -0.85 0.53 3.10
C GLY A 238 -0.77 -0.30 1.84
N LYS A 239 -1.87 -0.99 1.51
CA LYS A 239 -1.93 -1.81 0.30
C LYS A 239 -2.01 -0.93 -0.94
N LEU A 240 -1.41 -1.38 -2.05
CA LEU A 240 -1.49 -0.64 -3.30
C LEU A 240 -2.92 -0.44 -3.79
N SER A 241 -3.80 -1.43 -3.59
CA SER A 241 -5.22 -1.36 -3.95
C SER A 241 -5.97 -0.19 -3.30
N GLU A 242 -5.66 0.09 -2.03
CA GLU A 242 -6.23 1.22 -1.28
C GLU A 242 -5.82 2.55 -1.91
N LEU A 243 -4.53 2.70 -2.25
CA LEU A 243 -4.01 3.89 -2.92
C LEU A 243 -4.55 4.05 -4.33
N MET A 244 -4.77 2.95 -5.05
CA MET A 244 -5.31 2.97 -6.41
C MET A 244 -6.80 3.32 -6.45
N MET A 245 -7.52 3.28 -5.32
CA MET A 245 -8.93 3.70 -5.23
C MET A 245 -9.82 3.06 -6.32
N ASN A 246 -9.60 1.76 -6.59
CA ASN A 246 -10.23 0.96 -7.66
C ASN A 246 -9.91 1.38 -9.10
N ALA A 247 -8.85 2.16 -9.33
CA ALA A 247 -8.32 2.43 -10.65
C ALA A 247 -7.53 1.24 -11.21
N HIS A 248 -7.48 1.14 -12.54
CA HIS A 248 -6.73 0.10 -13.26
C HIS A 248 -5.34 0.59 -13.66
N GLU A 249 -5.17 1.91 -13.76
CA GLU A 249 -3.89 2.54 -14.03
C GLU A 249 -3.63 3.64 -13.02
N ALA A 250 -2.39 3.71 -12.51
CA ALA A 250 -1.93 4.78 -11.65
C ALA A 250 -0.59 5.33 -12.11
N LEU A 251 -0.48 6.65 -12.18
CA LEU A 251 0.79 7.36 -12.33
C LEU A 251 1.05 8.19 -11.06
N ILE A 252 1.99 7.71 -10.26
CA ILE A 252 2.46 8.40 -9.07
C ILE A 252 3.65 9.28 -9.46
N LYS A 253 3.59 10.56 -9.09
CA LYS A 253 4.68 11.53 -9.31
C LYS A 253 5.10 12.10 -7.96
N ASN A 254 6.33 11.81 -7.54
CA ASN A 254 6.92 12.42 -6.36
C ASN A 254 8.30 12.98 -6.71
N LYS A 255 8.46 14.30 -6.60
CA LYS A 255 9.65 15.03 -7.09
C LYS A 255 10.03 14.58 -8.51
N ASN A 256 11.23 14.01 -8.69
CA ASN A 256 11.76 13.53 -9.97
C ASN A 256 11.43 12.06 -10.29
N TYR A 257 10.74 11.36 -9.40
CA TYR A 257 10.40 9.95 -9.56
C TYR A 257 8.97 9.77 -10.05
N ARG A 258 8.80 8.72 -10.87
CA ARG A 258 7.54 8.37 -11.49
C ARG A 258 7.37 6.86 -11.44
N TRP A 259 6.17 6.42 -11.07
CA TRP A 259 5.74 5.04 -11.10
C TRP A 259 4.51 4.96 -11.99
N ARG A 260 4.58 4.20 -13.08
CA ARG A 260 3.41 3.88 -13.92
C ARG A 260 3.00 2.47 -13.60
N ILE A 261 1.85 2.34 -12.96
CA ILE A 261 1.30 1.06 -12.53
C ILE A 261 0.12 0.76 -13.44
N THR A 262 0.13 -0.42 -14.04
CA THR A 262 -0.98 -0.94 -14.83
C THR A 262 -1.40 -2.27 -14.23
N LEU A 263 -2.68 -2.39 -13.89
CA LEU A 263 -3.27 -3.66 -13.52
C LEU A 263 -3.62 -4.43 -14.80
N GLY A 264 -2.87 -5.49 -15.09
CA GLY A 264 -3.12 -6.43 -16.19
C GLY A 264 -3.63 -7.76 -15.62
N GLY A 265 -4.08 -8.72 -16.46
CA GLY A 265 -4.43 -10.10 -16.05
C GLY A 265 -5.62 -10.23 -15.05
N SER A 266 -6.59 -11.12 -15.21
CA SER A 266 -6.55 -12.46 -15.78
C SER A 266 -6.46 -12.50 -17.30
N THR A 267 -5.50 -13.30 -17.77
CA THR A 267 -5.44 -13.80 -19.14
C THR A 267 -6.65 -14.71 -19.39
N MET A 268 -7.81 -14.10 -19.64
CA MET A 268 -8.89 -14.68 -20.40
C MET A 268 -9.11 -13.81 -21.64
N ASP A 269 -8.38 -14.18 -22.69
CA ASP A 269 -8.39 -13.65 -24.06
C ASP A 269 -7.87 -12.20 -24.28
N GLU A 270 -6.54 -12.06 -24.39
CA GLU A 270 -5.93 -11.24 -25.47
C GLU A 270 -5.79 -12.08 -26.78
N GLY A 271 -6.75 -12.97 -26.98
CA GLY A 271 -6.77 -14.00 -28.01
C GLY A 271 -7.80 -13.73 -29.11
N SER A 272 -8.10 -12.47 -29.43
CA SER A 272 -8.60 -12.13 -30.75
C SER A 272 -8.34 -10.64 -31.00
N GLY A 273 -7.68 -10.31 -32.11
CA GLY A 273 -7.62 -8.95 -32.64
C GLY A 273 -8.97 -8.49 -33.19
N GLU A 274 -10.07 -8.91 -32.57
CA GLU A 274 -11.42 -8.47 -32.87
C GLU A 274 -11.75 -7.32 -31.90
N GLU A 275 -12.19 -6.21 -32.49
CA GLU A 275 -12.69 -5.04 -31.79
C GLU A 275 -13.75 -5.50 -30.77
N PHE A 276 -13.55 -5.20 -29.48
CA PHE A 276 -14.52 -5.53 -28.45
C PHE A 276 -15.84 -4.81 -28.77
N VAL A 277 -16.82 -5.55 -29.28
CA VAL A 277 -18.10 -4.99 -29.73
C VAL A 277 -18.98 -4.77 -28.51
N LEU A 278 -19.21 -3.51 -28.17
CA LEU A 278 -20.08 -3.11 -27.08
C LEU A 278 -21.55 -3.15 -27.50
N GLU A 279 -22.05 -4.35 -27.72
CA GLU A 279 -23.44 -4.63 -28.07
C GLU A 279 -24.05 -5.58 -27.03
N PRO A 280 -25.32 -5.40 -26.63
CA PRO A 280 -25.90 -6.09 -25.46
C PRO A 280 -25.89 -7.61 -25.59
N THR A 281 -26.35 -8.11 -26.73
CA THR A 281 -26.39 -9.55 -27.01
C THR A 281 -24.99 -10.13 -27.16
N VAL A 282 -24.01 -9.35 -27.64
CA VAL A 282 -22.62 -9.78 -27.75
C VAL A 282 -21.99 -9.91 -26.36
N LEU A 283 -22.27 -8.97 -25.45
CA LEU A 283 -21.85 -9.05 -24.06
C LEU A 283 -22.46 -10.25 -23.33
N GLY A 284 -23.75 -10.52 -23.54
CA GLY A 284 -24.42 -11.70 -22.97
C GLY A 284 -23.79 -13.02 -23.46
N ASN A 285 -23.46 -13.12 -24.74
CA ASN A 285 -22.76 -14.26 -25.32
C ASN A 285 -21.32 -14.39 -24.80
N TYR A 286 -20.59 -13.28 -24.71
CA TYR A 286 -19.24 -13.24 -24.15
C TYR A 286 -19.24 -13.75 -22.70
N ALA A 287 -20.16 -13.24 -21.87
CA ALA A 287 -20.30 -13.70 -20.48
C ALA A 287 -20.57 -15.21 -20.40
N TYR A 288 -21.40 -15.76 -21.30
CA TYR A 288 -21.64 -17.20 -21.38
C TYR A 288 -20.39 -18.01 -21.76
N GLU A 289 -19.62 -17.54 -22.74
CA GLU A 289 -18.38 -18.19 -23.13
C GLU A 289 -17.36 -18.21 -21.99
N GLN A 290 -17.21 -17.09 -21.28
CA GLN A 290 -16.34 -17.03 -20.12
C GLN A 290 -16.85 -17.89 -18.97
N PHE A 291 -18.16 -17.92 -18.73
CA PHE A 291 -18.81 -18.81 -17.77
C PHE A 291 -18.48 -20.29 -18.05
N ARG A 292 -18.50 -20.71 -19.31
CA ARG A 292 -18.11 -22.07 -19.70
C ARG A 292 -16.62 -22.36 -19.49
N LYS A 293 -15.76 -21.35 -19.63
CA LYS A 293 -14.30 -21.48 -19.44
C LYS A 293 -13.89 -21.43 -17.96
N ALA A 294 -14.71 -20.84 -17.09
CA ALA A 294 -14.36 -20.56 -15.69
C ALA A 294 -14.26 -21.80 -14.79
N ASP A 295 -14.66 -23.00 -15.24
CA ASP A 295 -14.53 -24.28 -14.52
C ASP A 295 -14.95 -24.22 -13.04
N GLY A 296 -16.08 -23.55 -12.77
CA GLY A 296 -16.64 -23.41 -11.40
C GLY A 296 -16.09 -22.25 -10.57
N LYS A 297 -15.13 -21.45 -11.09
CA LYS A 297 -14.58 -20.27 -10.41
C LYS A 297 -15.43 -19.01 -10.63
N MET A 298 -16.65 -19.04 -10.08
CA MET A 298 -17.66 -18.01 -10.34
C MET A 298 -17.31 -16.63 -9.77
N ASP A 299 -16.63 -16.58 -8.62
CA ASP A 299 -16.24 -15.31 -8.00
C ASP A 299 -15.14 -14.59 -8.81
N GLU A 300 -14.14 -15.33 -9.31
CA GLU A 300 -13.08 -14.80 -10.19
C GLU A 300 -13.69 -14.28 -11.51
N LEU A 301 -14.62 -15.04 -12.10
CA LEU A 301 -15.34 -14.63 -13.30
C LEU A 301 -16.19 -13.38 -13.06
N GLY A 302 -16.90 -13.31 -11.94
CA GLY A 302 -17.70 -12.14 -11.57
C GLY A 302 -16.85 -10.88 -11.46
N GLY A 303 -15.70 -10.98 -10.78
CA GLY A 303 -14.72 -9.88 -10.69
C GLY A 303 -14.20 -9.44 -12.07
N HIS A 304 -13.83 -10.40 -12.92
CA HIS A 304 -13.40 -10.11 -14.30
C HIS A 304 -14.49 -9.37 -15.09
N LEU A 305 -15.72 -9.86 -15.11
CA LEU A 305 -16.80 -9.24 -15.86
C LEU A 305 -17.11 -7.84 -15.33
N ILE A 306 -17.16 -7.63 -14.01
CA ILE A 306 -17.37 -6.31 -13.41
C ILE A 306 -16.27 -5.31 -13.83
N SER A 307 -15.02 -5.75 -13.99
CA SER A 307 -13.93 -4.85 -14.45
C SER A 307 -14.19 -4.26 -15.85
N LEU A 308 -14.93 -4.96 -16.71
CA LEU A 308 -15.25 -4.52 -18.07
C LEU A 308 -16.15 -3.28 -18.08
N GLU A 309 -16.95 -3.08 -17.04
CA GLU A 309 -17.85 -1.91 -16.91
C GLU A 309 -17.09 -0.60 -17.01
N GLN A 310 -15.97 -0.48 -16.28
CA GLN A 310 -15.14 0.72 -16.31
C GLN A 310 -14.34 0.83 -17.61
N LYS A 311 -13.83 -0.31 -18.11
CA LYS A 311 -13.01 -0.36 -19.33
C LYS A 311 -13.78 0.10 -20.56
N TYR A 312 -15.03 -0.35 -20.71
CA TYR A 312 -15.84 -0.07 -21.91
C TYR A 312 -17.03 0.87 -21.67
N ALA A 313 -17.07 1.49 -20.48
CA ALA A 313 -18.07 2.45 -20.09
C ALA A 313 -19.51 1.94 -20.22
N PHE A 314 -19.84 0.83 -19.57
CA PHE A 314 -21.21 0.31 -19.46
C PHE A 314 -21.47 -0.27 -18.08
N GLN A 315 -22.69 -0.73 -17.78
CA GLN A 315 -22.97 -1.57 -16.61
C GLN A 315 -23.75 -2.81 -17.01
N TRP A 316 -23.44 -3.95 -16.40
CA TRP A 316 -24.15 -5.21 -16.68
C TRP A 316 -25.64 -5.11 -16.38
N PHE A 317 -26.04 -4.34 -15.37
CA PHE A 317 -27.46 -4.12 -15.06
C PHE A 317 -28.23 -3.33 -16.12
N TRP A 318 -27.57 -2.79 -17.14
CA TRP A 318 -28.24 -2.17 -18.30
C TRP A 318 -28.75 -3.21 -19.30
N LEU A 319 -28.31 -4.47 -19.19
CA LEU A 319 -28.85 -5.56 -20.02
C LEU A 319 -30.33 -5.78 -19.68
N ASN A 320 -31.12 -5.96 -20.73
CA ASN A 320 -32.50 -6.40 -20.67
C ASN A 320 -32.55 -7.94 -20.65
N ASP A 321 -33.70 -8.48 -20.25
CA ASP A 321 -33.91 -9.94 -20.19
C ASP A 321 -33.70 -10.64 -21.55
N GLU A 322 -33.83 -9.94 -22.67
CA GLU A 322 -33.64 -10.51 -24.02
C GLU A 322 -32.16 -10.53 -24.46
N ASP A 323 -31.25 -9.84 -23.76
CA ASP A 323 -29.86 -9.66 -24.18
C ASP A 323 -28.96 -10.87 -23.88
N TRP A 324 -29.51 -11.89 -23.24
CA TRP A 324 -28.77 -13.07 -22.82
C TRP A 324 -29.64 -14.32 -22.87
N ARG A 325 -29.00 -15.47 -22.72
CA ARG A 325 -29.63 -16.78 -22.84
C ARG A 325 -30.11 -17.31 -21.49
N HIS A 326 -31.25 -17.99 -21.51
CA HIS A 326 -31.93 -18.56 -20.33
C HIS A 326 -32.07 -20.08 -20.38
N ASP A 327 -31.39 -20.72 -21.32
CA ASP A 327 -31.47 -22.17 -21.53
C ASP A 327 -30.51 -22.98 -20.64
N ASP A 328 -29.63 -22.30 -19.89
CA ASP A 328 -28.76 -22.89 -18.87
C ASP A 328 -29.10 -22.27 -17.49
N PRO A 329 -29.73 -23.03 -16.57
CA PRO A 329 -30.16 -22.53 -15.27
C PRO A 329 -29.00 -22.05 -14.36
N MET A 330 -27.81 -22.64 -14.50
CA MET A 330 -26.64 -22.24 -13.71
C MET A 330 -26.09 -20.91 -14.22
N PHE A 331 -26.05 -20.76 -15.54
CA PHE A 331 -25.72 -19.49 -16.15
C PHE A 331 -26.76 -18.43 -15.77
N GLU A 332 -28.06 -18.68 -15.93
CA GLU A 332 -29.13 -17.74 -15.59
C GLU A 332 -29.00 -17.22 -14.15
N MET A 333 -28.71 -18.10 -13.19
CA MET A 333 -28.47 -17.72 -11.80
C MET A 333 -27.23 -16.84 -11.63
N PHE A 334 -26.10 -17.24 -12.23
CA PHE A 334 -24.86 -16.46 -12.21
C PHE A 334 -25.08 -15.05 -12.79
N MET A 335 -25.80 -15.01 -13.89
CA MET A 335 -26.08 -13.80 -14.64
C MET A 335 -26.98 -12.86 -13.83
N LYS A 336 -28.05 -13.36 -13.19
CA LYS A 336 -28.85 -12.57 -12.24
C LYS A 336 -28.03 -12.02 -11.07
N GLN A 337 -27.08 -12.81 -10.56
CA GLN A 337 -26.15 -12.32 -9.53
C GLN A 337 -25.25 -11.21 -10.08
N LEU A 338 -24.69 -11.36 -11.28
CA LEU A 338 -23.85 -10.34 -11.92
C LEU A 338 -24.59 -9.00 -12.08
N LEU A 339 -25.85 -9.01 -12.55
CA LEU A 339 -26.66 -7.78 -12.66
C LEU A 339 -26.94 -7.17 -11.30
N ALA A 340 -27.26 -7.98 -10.29
CA ALA A 340 -27.47 -7.50 -8.94
C ALA A 340 -26.19 -6.89 -8.35
N PHE A 341 -25.03 -7.53 -8.57
CA PHE A 341 -23.72 -7.02 -8.17
C PHE A 341 -23.39 -5.72 -8.87
N SER A 342 -23.57 -5.64 -10.19
CA SER A 342 -23.42 -4.43 -11.00
C SER A 342 -24.29 -3.28 -10.48
N TYR A 343 -25.53 -3.57 -10.08
CA TYR A 343 -26.43 -2.59 -9.49
C TYR A 343 -25.94 -2.09 -8.12
N ILE A 344 -25.50 -2.96 -7.21
CA ILE A 344 -25.03 -2.51 -5.88
C ILE A 344 -23.58 -2.03 -5.87
N ASN A 345 -22.86 -2.20 -6.98
CA ASN A 345 -21.44 -1.86 -7.07
C ASN A 345 -21.26 -0.35 -6.97
N GLN A 346 -20.54 0.07 -5.94
CA GLN A 346 -20.33 1.47 -5.61
C GLN A 346 -18.88 1.69 -5.17
N LYS A 347 -18.41 2.93 -5.25
CA LYS A 347 -17.10 3.27 -4.68
C LYS A 347 -17.12 3.04 -3.17
N PRO A 348 -16.02 2.51 -2.58
CA PRO A 348 -15.87 2.38 -1.13
C PRO A 348 -16.15 3.70 -0.39
N ILE A 349 -15.81 4.82 -1.04
CA ILE A 349 -16.06 6.17 -0.56
C ILE A 349 -17.14 6.81 -1.43
N GLN A 350 -18.24 7.18 -0.77
CA GLN A 350 -19.34 7.90 -1.38
C GLN A 350 -19.09 9.41 -1.30
N GLY A 351 -19.55 10.15 -2.31
CA GLY A 351 -19.47 11.60 -2.31
C GLY A 351 -20.29 12.20 -1.16
N ASP A 352 -19.81 13.31 -0.60
CA ASP A 352 -20.48 13.92 0.55
C ASP A 352 -21.85 14.54 0.17
N GLN A 353 -22.65 14.86 1.18
CA GLN A 353 -23.99 15.42 0.97
C GLN A 353 -23.99 16.75 0.20
N LEU A 354 -22.92 17.55 0.30
CA LEU A 354 -22.81 18.82 -0.41
C LEU A 354 -22.54 18.58 -1.90
N GLN A 355 -21.64 17.65 -2.22
CA GLN A 355 -21.33 17.21 -3.57
C GLN A 355 -22.55 16.55 -4.22
N ALA A 356 -23.28 15.69 -3.50
CA ALA A 356 -24.52 15.09 -3.97
C ALA A 356 -25.58 16.17 -4.28
N ARG A 357 -25.72 17.18 -3.41
CA ARG A 357 -26.62 18.33 -3.65
C ARG A 357 -26.23 19.13 -4.89
N ASN A 358 -24.94 19.34 -5.12
CA ASN A 358 -24.43 20.06 -6.29
C ASN A 358 -24.66 19.27 -7.58
N ASN A 359 -24.56 17.95 -7.52
CA ASN A 359 -24.76 17.05 -8.67
C ASN A 359 -26.21 16.59 -8.87
N LYS A 360 -27.14 16.96 -7.98
CA LYS A 360 -28.55 16.51 -7.99
C LYS A 360 -29.23 16.54 -9.36
N ARG A 361 -29.02 17.60 -10.14
CA ARG A 361 -29.61 17.71 -11.50
C ARG A 361 -29.03 16.69 -12.47
N LYS A 362 -27.72 16.44 -12.39
CA LYS A 362 -27.03 15.46 -13.24
C LYS A 362 -27.40 14.04 -12.85
N ILE A 363 -27.45 13.74 -11.55
CA ILE A 363 -27.88 12.44 -11.01
C ILE A 363 -29.28 12.11 -11.55
N ARG A 364 -30.25 13.02 -11.36
CA ARG A 364 -31.61 12.83 -11.88
C ARG A 364 -31.67 12.62 -13.38
N ARG A 365 -30.89 13.39 -14.16
CA ARG A 365 -30.86 13.25 -15.62
C ARG A 365 -30.34 11.86 -16.02
N CYS A 366 -29.24 11.42 -15.41
CA CYS A 366 -28.66 10.10 -15.71
C CYS A 366 -29.57 8.96 -15.28
N ALA A 367 -30.22 9.06 -14.10
CA ALA A 367 -31.22 8.11 -13.65
C ALA A 367 -32.38 8.00 -14.64
N LYS A 368 -32.88 9.13 -15.16
CA LYS A 368 -33.91 9.14 -16.21
C LYS A 368 -33.48 8.47 -17.51
N MET A 369 -32.20 8.57 -17.91
CA MET A 369 -31.70 7.87 -19.09
C MET A 369 -31.73 6.36 -18.90
N ILE A 370 -31.36 5.87 -17.70
CA ILE A 370 -31.45 4.44 -17.36
C ILE A 370 -32.91 3.97 -17.36
N LEU A 371 -33.83 4.75 -16.81
CA LEU A 371 -35.26 4.41 -16.82
C LEU A 371 -35.83 4.38 -18.23
N ALA A 372 -35.51 5.39 -19.06
CA ALA A 372 -35.90 5.43 -20.47
C ALA A 372 -35.33 4.24 -21.25
N HIS A 373 -34.10 3.81 -20.93
CA HIS A 373 -33.49 2.61 -21.49
C HIS A 373 -34.24 1.34 -21.13
N ARG A 374 -34.59 1.14 -19.86
CA ARG A 374 -35.40 0.02 -19.40
C ARG A 374 -36.80 0.01 -20.03
N ALA A 375 -37.36 1.19 -20.29
CA ALA A 375 -38.65 1.34 -20.96
C ALA A 375 -38.59 1.15 -22.49
N GLY A 376 -37.40 1.02 -23.07
CA GLY A 376 -37.18 0.94 -24.52
C GLY A 376 -37.40 2.28 -25.26
N GLU A 377 -37.46 3.40 -24.54
CA GLU A 377 -37.62 4.75 -25.10
C GLU A 377 -36.29 5.36 -25.56
N LEU A 378 -35.18 4.87 -24.99
CA LEU A 378 -33.81 5.26 -25.28
C LEU A 378 -32.95 3.99 -25.33
N ASN A 379 -31.83 4.04 -26.04
CA ASN A 379 -30.85 2.96 -26.01
C ASN A 379 -29.53 3.50 -25.47
N LEU A 380 -29.16 3.13 -24.24
CA LEU A 380 -27.91 3.58 -23.63
C LEU A 380 -26.67 3.09 -24.38
N TRP A 381 -26.78 1.98 -25.12
CA TRP A 381 -25.67 1.41 -25.88
C TRP A 381 -25.28 2.30 -27.08
N ASP A 382 -26.23 3.07 -27.60
CA ASP A 382 -26.03 4.03 -28.70
C ASP A 382 -25.51 5.40 -28.22
N GLU A 383 -25.47 5.63 -26.91
CA GLU A 383 -25.00 6.90 -26.35
C GLU A 383 -23.48 7.05 -26.46
N GLU A 384 -23.04 8.31 -26.61
CA GLU A 384 -21.63 8.65 -26.63
C GLU A 384 -20.92 8.13 -25.38
N GLU A 385 -19.69 7.65 -25.55
CA GLU A 385 -18.88 7.07 -24.47
C GLU A 385 -18.77 8.03 -23.27
N GLU A 386 -18.71 9.33 -23.53
CA GLU A 386 -18.65 10.38 -22.51
C GLU A 386 -19.92 10.45 -21.66
N ALA A 387 -21.09 10.27 -22.26
CA ALA A 387 -22.37 10.22 -21.55
C ALA A 387 -22.44 8.96 -20.68
N ARG A 388 -22.06 7.79 -21.22
CA ARG A 388 -22.01 6.53 -20.47
C ARG A 388 -21.02 6.59 -19.31
N LYS A 389 -19.86 7.22 -19.51
CA LYS A 389 -18.86 7.49 -18.46
C LYS A 389 -19.39 8.40 -17.37
N GLU A 390 -20.22 9.39 -17.69
CA GLU A 390 -20.86 10.27 -16.70
C GLU A 390 -21.87 9.49 -15.85
N ILE A 391 -22.66 8.61 -16.46
CA ILE A 391 -23.59 7.72 -15.75
C ILE A 391 -22.83 6.86 -14.75
N LEU A 392 -21.82 6.11 -15.20
CA LEU A 392 -20.98 5.26 -14.35
C LEU A 392 -20.37 6.00 -13.17
N ARG A 393 -19.81 7.18 -13.43
CA ARG A 393 -19.18 8.00 -12.39
C ARG A 393 -20.20 8.40 -11.34
N LEU A 394 -21.35 8.94 -11.75
CA LEU A 394 -22.36 9.43 -10.83
C LEU A 394 -23.01 8.28 -10.07
N PHE A 395 -23.28 7.16 -10.75
CA PHE A 395 -23.85 5.95 -10.17
C PHE A 395 -22.95 5.37 -9.09
N SER A 396 -21.63 5.25 -9.34
CA SER A 396 -20.71 4.66 -8.36
C SER A 396 -20.33 5.61 -7.22
N THR A 397 -20.28 6.93 -7.48
CA THR A 397 -19.84 7.95 -6.50
C THR A 397 -20.97 8.44 -5.61
N PHE A 398 -22.19 8.55 -6.13
CA PHE A 398 -23.37 9.02 -5.39
C PHE A 398 -24.45 7.94 -5.41
N HIS A 399 -24.06 6.71 -5.10
CA HIS A 399 -24.86 5.52 -5.34
C HIS A 399 -26.21 5.60 -4.65
N LYS A 400 -26.23 6.00 -3.37
CA LYS A 400 -27.45 6.18 -2.61
C LYS A 400 -28.42 7.18 -3.26
N GLU A 401 -27.96 8.38 -3.57
CA GLU A 401 -28.82 9.41 -4.18
C GLU A 401 -29.25 9.04 -5.61
N PHE A 402 -28.42 8.28 -6.32
CA PHE A 402 -28.74 7.81 -7.66
C PHE A 402 -29.81 6.72 -7.62
N THR A 403 -29.67 5.70 -6.77
CA THR A 403 -30.67 4.63 -6.62
C THR A 403 -31.99 5.17 -6.08
N GLU A 404 -31.96 6.13 -5.15
CA GLU A 404 -33.17 6.84 -4.72
C GLU A 404 -33.93 7.53 -5.88
N GLU A 405 -33.25 8.05 -6.90
CA GLU A 405 -33.92 8.62 -8.09
C GLU A 405 -34.39 7.53 -9.07
N LEU A 406 -33.71 6.39 -9.16
CA LEU A 406 -34.17 5.24 -9.95
C LEU A 406 -35.45 4.64 -9.35
N GLU A 407 -35.44 4.36 -8.05
CA GLU A 407 -36.59 3.77 -7.33
C GLU A 407 -37.83 4.67 -7.35
N LYS A 408 -37.64 6.00 -7.33
CA LYS A 408 -38.76 6.96 -7.52
C LYS A 408 -39.38 6.84 -8.90
N GLY A 409 -38.58 6.61 -9.92
CA GLY A 409 -39.06 6.48 -11.30
C GLY A 409 -39.69 5.12 -11.59
N ASP A 410 -39.25 4.05 -10.92
CA ASP A 410 -39.88 2.72 -11.03
C ASP A 410 -41.26 2.66 -10.32
N ALA A 411 -41.58 3.64 -9.46
CA ALA A 411 -42.84 3.74 -8.74
C ALA A 411 -43.91 4.65 -9.40
N GLU A 412 -43.54 5.38 -10.46
CA GLU A 412 -44.43 6.19 -11.31
C GLU A 412 -44.87 5.39 -12.55
#